data_AF-A0A3P8G794-F1
#
_entry.id   AF-A0A3P8G794-F1
#
_cell.length_a   1.000
_cell.length_b   1.000
_cell.length_c   1.000
_cell.angle_alpha   90.00
_cell.angle_beta   90.00
_cell.angle_gamma   90.00
#
_symmetry.space_group_name_H-M   'P 1'
#
loop_
_entity.id
_entity.type
_entity.pdbx_description
1 polymer ?
#
loop_
_entity_poly.entity_id
_entity_poly.type
_entity_poly.pdbx_seq_one_letter_code
_entity_poly.pdbx_strand_id
1 'polypeptide(L)'
;MWERTNKLPDEEEIRKKRWKWIGHTLHKSSNCITRQALTWNPEGRRKRGRQKNTLRREIEADMKKMNSNWKELERTSQDRVGW
;
A
#
# COMPACT_ATOMS: atom_id res chain seq x y z
N MET A 1 28.32 4.28 -23.60
CA MET A 1 27.49 5.39 -23.07
C MET A 1 26.05 4.87 -22.99
N TRP A 2 25.64 4.26 -21.88
CA TRP A 2 24.25 3.82 -21.70
C TRP A 2 23.45 5.01 -21.17
N GLU A 3 22.77 5.71 -22.06
CA GLU A 3 21.78 6.71 -21.69
C GLU A 3 20.64 6.01 -20.95
N ARG A 4 20.41 6.39 -19.69
CA ARG A 4 19.22 6.00 -18.94
C ARG A 4 18.02 6.68 -19.58
N THR A 5 17.35 5.96 -20.49
CA THR A 5 16.01 6.30 -20.99
C THR A 5 15.13 6.76 -19.82
N ASN A 6 14.42 7.87 -20.01
CA ASN A 6 13.40 8.48 -19.14
C ASN A 6 12.19 7.54 -18.90
N LYS A 7 12.43 6.33 -18.43
CA LYS A 7 11.39 5.49 -17.85
C LYS A 7 11.08 6.13 -16.49
N LEU A 8 9.85 6.58 -16.29
CA LEU A 8 9.33 6.77 -14.92
C LEU A 8 9.75 5.52 -14.15
N PRO A 9 10.39 5.65 -12.97
CA PRO A 9 10.91 4.49 -12.28
C PRO A 9 9.74 3.51 -12.12
N ASP A 10 9.86 2.27 -12.61
CA ASP A 10 8.76 1.31 -12.62
C ASP A 10 8.09 1.19 -11.23
N GLU A 11 8.88 1.42 -10.18
CA GLU A 11 8.46 1.56 -8.78
C GLU A 11 7.37 2.63 -8.55
N GLU A 12 7.43 3.78 -9.22
CA GLU A 12 6.47 4.87 -9.06
C GLU A 12 5.12 4.56 -9.72
N GLU A 13 5.11 3.89 -10.87
CA GLU A 13 3.88 3.37 -11.47
C GLU A 13 3.26 2.27 -10.61
N ILE A 14 4.08 1.33 -10.13
CA ILE A 14 3.64 0.26 -9.23
C ILE A 14 3.05 0.87 -7.95
N ARG A 15 3.70 1.90 -7.40
CA ARG A 15 3.22 2.64 -6.23
C ARG A 15 1.88 3.33 -6.50
N LYS A 16 1.72 4.03 -7.63
CA LYS A 16 0.43 4.66 -7.99
C LYS A 16 -0.71 3.63 -8.13
N LYS A 17 -0.46 2.49 -8.78
CA LYS A 17 -1.45 1.41 -8.92
C LYS A 17 -1.81 0.80 -7.56
N ARG A 18 -0.81 0.59 -6.71
CA ARG A 18 -0.99 0.11 -5.34
C ARG A 18 -1.82 1.08 -4.50
N TRP A 19 -1.54 2.38 -4.59
CA TRP A 19 -2.34 3.40 -3.90
C TRP A 19 -3.79 3.39 -4.35
N LYS A 20 -4.07 3.39 -5.65
CA LYS A 20 -5.43 3.24 -6.18
C LYS A 20 -6.16 2.04 -5.59
N TRP A 21 -5.48 0.89 -5.50
CA TRP A 21 -6.05 -0.31 -4.92
C TRP A 21 -6.31 -0.19 -3.40
N ILE A 22 -5.40 0.42 -2.65
CA ILE A 22 -5.56 0.66 -1.20
C ILE A 22 -6.75 1.57 -0.94
N GLY A 23 -6.87 2.70 -1.66
CA GLY A 23 -8.01 3.60 -1.51
C GLY A 23 -9.33 2.91 -1.82
N HIS A 24 -9.40 2.15 -2.93
CA HIS A 24 -10.60 1.38 -3.25
C HIS A 24 -10.97 0.36 -2.16
N THR A 25 -9.97 -0.27 -1.55
CA THR A 25 -10.20 -1.27 -0.50
C THR A 25 -10.58 -0.62 0.84
N LEU A 26 -9.99 0.53 1.18
CA LEU A 26 -10.34 1.32 2.37
C LEU A 26 -11.73 1.95 2.28
N HIS A 27 -12.19 2.25 1.06
CA HIS A 27 -13.54 2.75 0.80
C HIS A 27 -14.64 1.72 1.10
N LYS A 28 -14.31 0.41 1.10
CA LYS A 28 -15.28 -0.64 1.46
C LYS A 28 -15.64 -0.53 2.95
N SER A 29 -16.80 -1.08 3.32
CA SER A 29 -17.26 -1.08 4.71
C SER A 29 -16.22 -1.69 5.65
N SER A 30 -16.22 -1.24 6.91
CA SER A 30 -15.31 -1.73 7.96
C SER A 30 -15.36 -3.26 8.14
N ASN A 31 -16.51 -3.87 7.87
CA ASN A 31 -16.76 -5.30 8.01
C ASN A 31 -16.30 -6.09 6.77
N CYS A 32 -15.81 -5.43 5.73
CA CYS A 32 -15.36 -6.10 4.52
C CYS A 32 -14.05 -6.85 4.77
N ILE A 33 -14.03 -8.15 4.43
CA ILE A 33 -12.88 -9.05 4.61
C ILE A 33 -11.63 -8.46 3.95
N THR A 34 -11.75 -7.79 2.80
CA THR A 34 -10.61 -7.19 2.10
C THR A 34 -10.00 -6.02 2.86
N ARG A 35 -10.81 -5.25 3.60
CA ARG A 35 -10.35 -4.14 4.45
C ARG A 35 -9.68 -4.66 5.72
N GLN A 36 -10.24 -5.72 6.32
CA GLN A 36 -9.61 -6.40 7.45
C GLN A 36 -8.27 -7.06 7.07
N ALA A 37 -8.18 -7.62 5.86
CA ALA A 37 -6.97 -8.24 5.34
C ALA A 37 -5.80 -7.24 5.17
N LEU A 38 -6.07 -5.95 4.92
CA LEU A 38 -5.04 -4.90 4.86
C LEU A 38 -4.34 -4.70 6.21
N THR A 39 -5.09 -4.77 7.31
CA THR A 39 -4.57 -4.60 8.68
C THR A 39 -4.15 -5.91 9.33
N TRP A 40 -4.47 -7.05 8.72
CA TRP A 40 -4.23 -8.37 9.29
C TRP A 40 -2.74 -8.67 9.47
N ASN A 41 -2.33 -8.93 10.71
CA ASN A 41 -1.00 -9.45 11.02
C ASN A 41 -1.10 -10.97 11.17
N PRO A 42 -0.58 -11.78 10.25
CA PRO A 42 -0.64 -13.23 10.39
C PRO A 42 0.24 -13.66 11.57
N GLU A 43 -0.42 -14.09 12.64
CA GLU A 43 0.21 -14.61 13.83
C GLU A 43 0.79 -16.01 13.53
N GLY A 44 2.09 -16.20 13.79
CA GLY A 44 2.76 -17.49 13.56
C GLY A 44 4.21 -17.39 13.08
N ARG A 45 4.97 -18.47 13.28
CA ARG A 45 6.34 -18.60 12.76
C ARG A 45 6.31 -18.83 11.24
N ARG A 46 6.96 -17.93 10.50
CA ARG A 46 7.19 -18.10 9.05
C ARG A 46 8.25 -19.19 8.81
N LYS A 47 8.07 -19.99 7.76
CA LYS A 47 9.10 -20.93 7.30
C LYS A 47 10.38 -20.18 6.90
N ARG A 48 11.53 -20.68 7.33
CA ARG A 48 12.85 -20.16 6.94
C ARG A 48 12.97 -20.22 5.41
N GLY A 49 13.32 -19.10 4.77
CA GLY A 49 13.43 -18.99 3.30
C GLY A 49 12.28 -18.25 2.61
N ARG A 50 11.15 -18.00 3.26
CA ARG A 50 10.09 -17.15 2.69
C ARG A 50 10.51 -15.68 2.70
N GLN A 51 10.36 -15.02 1.56
CA GLN A 51 10.72 -13.61 1.38
C GLN A 51 10.02 -12.70 2.41
N LYS A 52 10.77 -11.74 2.96
CA LYS A 52 10.35 -10.89 4.10
C LYS A 52 9.43 -9.73 3.70
N ASN A 53 9.30 -9.46 2.41
CA ASN A 53 8.46 -8.45 1.81
C ASN A 53 7.00 -8.93 1.86
N THR A 54 6.25 -8.32 2.78
CA THR A 54 4.80 -8.52 2.92
C THR A 54 4.14 -7.27 2.38
N LEU A 55 2.98 -7.40 1.71
CA LEU A 55 2.21 -6.25 1.20
C LEU A 55 2.10 -5.13 2.23
N ARG A 56 1.85 -5.49 3.50
CA ARG A 56 1.84 -4.53 4.62
C ARG A 56 3.14 -3.73 4.79
N ARG A 57 4.32 -4.35 4.68
CA ARG A 57 5.61 -3.67 4.82
C ARG A 57 5.92 -2.74 3.66
N GLU A 58 5.52 -3.14 2.45
CA GLU A 58 5.65 -2.30 1.28
C GLU A 58 4.73 -1.08 1.38
N ILE A 59 3.50 -1.27 1.87
CA ILE A 59 2.56 -0.19 2.16
C ILE A 59 3.10 0.73 3.28
N GLU A 60 3.61 0.17 4.38
CA GLU A 60 4.21 0.95 5.48
C GLU A 60 5.42 1.76 4.99
N ALA A 61 6.24 1.21 4.09
CA ALA A 61 7.36 1.92 3.48
C ALA A 61 6.89 3.05 2.55
N ASP A 62 5.89 2.78 1.71
CA ASP A 62 5.28 3.77 0.82
C ASP A 62 4.63 4.91 1.63
N MET A 63 3.96 4.59 2.74
CA MET A 63 3.38 5.56 3.69
C MET A 63 4.46 6.42 4.35
N LYS A 64 5.53 5.78 4.84
CA LYS A 64 6.66 6.48 5.47
C LYS A 64 7.29 7.48 4.49
N LYS A 65 7.31 7.16 3.19
CA LYS A 65 7.78 8.07 2.13
C LYS A 65 6.85 9.26 1.88
N MET A 66 5.54 9.10 2.11
CA MET A 66 4.55 10.18 1.97
C MET A 66 4.31 10.96 3.26
N ASN A 67 5.00 10.61 4.35
CA ASN A 67 4.82 11.22 5.68
C ASN A 67 3.36 11.24 6.15
N SER A 68 2.58 10.19 5.82
CA SER A 68 1.15 10.09 6.16
C SER A 68 0.91 8.93 7.11
N ASN A 69 -0.04 9.11 8.03
CA ASN A 69 -0.46 8.04 8.94
C ASN A 69 -1.70 7.29 8.41
N TRP A 70 -1.95 6.07 8.91
CA TRP A 70 -3.10 5.23 8.52
C TRP A 70 -4.44 5.95 8.71
N LYS A 71 -4.54 6.73 9.79
CA LYS A 71 -5.74 7.50 10.14
C LYS A 71 -6.02 8.64 9.16
N GLU A 72 -4.98 9.27 8.64
CA GLU A 72 -5.13 10.32 7.63
C GLU A 72 -5.49 9.70 6.28
N LEU A 73 -4.86 8.58 5.94
CA LEU A 73 -5.14 7.83 4.73
C LEU A 73 -6.58 7.33 4.67
N GLU A 74 -7.09 6.85 5.81
CA GLU A 74 -8.49 6.44 5.95
C GLU A 74 -9.44 7.62 5.74
N ARG A 75 -9.14 8.80 6.30
CA ARG A 75 -9.93 10.01 6.09
C ARG A 75 -9.91 10.47 4.63
N THR A 76 -8.74 10.54 4.01
CA THR A 76 -8.60 10.96 2.61
C THR A 76 -9.24 9.97 1.65
N SER A 77 -9.25 8.66 1.96
CA SER A 77 -9.94 7.65 1.14
C SER A 77 -11.48 7.74 1.20
N GLN A 78 -12.01 8.36 2.25
CA GLN A 78 -13.44 8.59 2.43
C GLN A 78 -13.86 9.95 1.88
N ASP A 79 -12.96 10.93 1.91
CA ASP A 79 -13.19 12.27 1.35
C ASP A 79 -13.16 12.22 -0.18
N ARG A 80 -14.31 12.49 -0.81
CA ARG A 80 -14.54 12.29 -2.25
C ARG A 80 -13.77 13.26 -3.16
N VAL A 81 -13.10 14.28 -2.61
CA VAL A 81 -12.71 15.50 -3.35
C VAL A 81 -11.27 15.46 -3.90
N GLY A 82 -10.43 14.49 -3.55
CA GLY A 82 -8.98 14.59 -3.84
C GLY A 82 -8.22 13.30 -4.17
N TRP A 83 -8.86 12.27 -4.74
CA TRP A 83 -8.22 10.98 -5.04
C TRP A 83 -8.39 10.51 -6.48
#